data_AF-A0A7Y5MTW2-F1
#
_entry.id   AF-A0A7Y5MTW2-F1
#
_cell.length_a   1.000
_cell.length_b   1.000
_cell.length_c   1.000
_cell.angle_alpha   90.00
_cell.angle_beta   90.00
_cell.angle_gamma   90.00
#
_symmetry.space_group_name_H-M   'P 1'
#
loop_
_entity.id
_entity.type
_entity.pdbx_description
1 polymer ?
#
loop_
_entity_poly.entity_id
_entity_poly.type
_entity_poly.pdbx_seq_one_letter_code
_entity_poly.pdbx_strand_id
1 'polypeptide(L)'
;RAAVAAALTIDPQLPEAIVADACLKYFYEWDWAAGFLETFKLRLPETERENTYRFNLANLYFRKKDYARAMDLLRHVEFRDKLHNLDARRMLLRMYFETGETDALESLLDSFETYIRRQKDLGYHGENYLNLIRLTRKLLQTPVGEKLTRKKLTTEIVATKALAEREWLLEKIQDYDAPIRGL
;
A
#
# COMPACT_ATOMS: atom_id res chain seq x y z
N ARG A 1 11.19 -23.28 12.60
CA ARG A 1 9.97 -23.23 13.45
C ARG A 1 10.16 -24.00 14.74
N ALA A 2 10.29 -25.34 14.72
CA ALA A 2 10.47 -26.12 15.96
C ALA A 2 11.68 -25.68 16.81
N ALA A 3 12.84 -25.43 16.19
CA ALA A 3 14.03 -24.95 16.89
C ALA A 3 13.87 -23.52 17.48
N VAL A 4 13.20 -22.62 16.76
CA VAL A 4 12.92 -21.24 17.22
C VAL A 4 11.90 -21.24 18.35
N ALA A 5 10.85 -22.05 18.25
CA ALA A 5 9.86 -22.23 19.31
C ALA A 5 10.49 -22.83 20.57
N ALA A 6 11.38 -23.81 20.43
CA ALA A 6 12.13 -24.38 21.55
C ALA A 6 13.03 -23.32 22.22
N ALA A 7 13.73 -22.49 21.44
CA ALA A 7 14.56 -21.41 21.96
C ALA A 7 13.74 -20.35 22.73
N LEU A 8 12.59 -19.93 22.20
CA LEU A 8 11.68 -18.98 22.88
C LEU A 8 10.97 -19.57 24.11
N THR A 9 10.85 -20.90 24.20
CA THR A 9 10.36 -21.58 25.41
C THR A 9 11.40 -21.53 26.54
N ILE A 10 12.68 -21.58 26.18
CA ILE A 10 13.81 -21.53 27.12
C ILE A 10 14.09 -20.08 27.55
N ASP A 11 14.11 -19.14 26.61
CA ASP A 11 14.23 -17.71 26.87
C ASP A 11 13.30 -16.90 25.94
N PRO A 12 12.15 -16.43 26.44
CA PRO A 12 11.19 -15.65 25.67
C PRO A 12 11.71 -14.30 25.16
N GLN A 13 12.82 -13.79 25.73
CA GLN A 13 13.40 -12.50 25.38
C GLN A 13 14.63 -12.63 24.48
N LEU A 14 14.98 -13.84 24.05
CA LEU A 14 16.16 -14.10 23.22
C LEU A 14 16.07 -13.35 21.87
N PRO A 15 16.92 -12.33 21.64
CA PRO A 15 16.76 -11.43 20.49
C PRO A 15 16.80 -12.14 19.15
N GLU A 16 17.73 -13.07 18.96
CA GLU A 16 17.91 -13.82 17.71
C GLU A 16 16.71 -14.73 17.42
N ALA A 17 16.11 -15.32 18.45
CA ALA A 17 14.94 -16.18 18.31
C ALA A 17 13.67 -15.38 18.02
N ILE A 18 13.51 -14.19 18.61
CA ILE A 18 12.43 -13.26 18.29
C ILE A 18 12.52 -12.81 16.83
N VAL A 19 13.72 -12.42 16.39
CA VAL A 19 13.96 -12.02 14.99
C VAL A 19 13.70 -13.20 14.05
N ALA A 20 14.19 -14.40 14.38
CA ALA A 20 13.96 -15.59 13.57
C ALA A 20 12.47 -15.99 13.53
N ASP A 21 11.72 -15.87 14.61
CA ASP A 21 10.28 -16.16 14.65
C ASP A 21 9.50 -15.16 13.79
N ALA A 22 9.81 -13.87 13.92
CA ALA A 22 9.25 -12.83 13.07
C ALA A 22 9.56 -13.11 11.59
N CYS A 23 10.82 -13.36 11.23
CA CYS A 23 11.21 -13.72 9.86
C CYS A 23 10.45 -14.97 9.38
N LEU A 24 10.40 -16.03 10.17
CA LEU A 24 9.68 -17.25 9.82
C LEU A 24 8.18 -17.02 9.66
N LYS A 25 7.58 -16.14 10.45
CA LYS A 25 6.18 -15.77 10.30
C LYS A 25 5.97 -15.00 9.01
N TYR A 26 6.70 -13.91 8.81
CA TYR A 26 6.59 -13.07 7.61
C TYR A 26 6.86 -13.86 6.32
N PHE A 27 8.03 -14.49 6.19
CA PHE A 27 8.42 -15.20 4.97
C PHE A 27 7.52 -16.41 4.70
N TYR A 28 7.18 -17.21 5.71
CA TYR A 28 6.28 -18.34 5.51
C TYR A 28 4.86 -17.90 5.18
N GLU A 29 4.34 -16.83 5.80
CA GLU A 29 3.01 -16.30 5.45
C GLU A 29 2.97 -15.83 3.99
N TRP A 30 4.06 -15.28 3.47
CA TRP A 30 4.17 -14.94 2.04
C TRP A 30 4.17 -16.15 1.12
N ASP A 31 4.95 -17.18 1.44
CA ASP A 31 5.03 -18.40 0.62
C ASP A 31 3.70 -19.18 0.68
N TRP A 32 3.10 -19.25 1.86
CA TRP A 32 1.77 -19.81 2.05
C TRP A 32 0.72 -19.03 1.26
N ALA A 33 0.75 -17.70 1.31
CA ALA A 33 -0.19 -16.87 0.55
C ALA A 33 -0.02 -17.05 -0.96
N ALA A 34 1.22 -17.13 -1.45
CA ALA A 34 1.50 -17.44 -2.86
C ALA A 34 0.94 -18.82 -3.25
N GLY A 35 1.23 -19.86 -2.46
CA GLY A 35 0.72 -21.21 -2.70
C GLY A 35 -0.82 -21.31 -2.61
N PHE A 36 -1.43 -20.54 -1.71
CA PHE A 36 -2.88 -20.41 -1.61
C PHE A 36 -3.47 -19.82 -2.89
N LEU A 37 -2.88 -18.75 -3.43
CA LEU A 37 -3.36 -18.13 -4.66
C LEU A 37 -3.28 -19.09 -5.86
N GLU A 38 -2.20 -19.87 -5.99
CA GLU A 38 -2.08 -20.89 -7.03
C GLU A 38 -3.17 -21.96 -6.91
N THR A 39 -3.35 -22.50 -5.70
CA THR A 39 -4.32 -23.57 -5.45
C THR A 39 -5.75 -23.09 -5.62
N PHE A 40 -6.04 -21.86 -5.20
CA PHE A 40 -7.37 -21.28 -5.26
C PHE A 40 -7.73 -20.78 -6.66
N LYS A 41 -6.75 -20.46 -7.53
CA LYS A 41 -6.98 -20.01 -8.90
C LYS A 41 -7.96 -20.91 -9.65
N LEU A 42 -7.77 -22.23 -9.57
CA LEU A 42 -8.63 -23.19 -10.28
C LEU A 42 -10.08 -23.25 -9.75
N ARG A 43 -10.33 -22.73 -8.56
CA ARG A 43 -11.67 -22.66 -7.94
C ARG A 43 -12.45 -21.40 -8.32
N LEU A 44 -11.80 -20.42 -8.97
CA LEU A 44 -12.46 -19.21 -9.43
C LEU A 44 -13.28 -19.46 -10.71
N PRO A 45 -14.40 -18.73 -10.90
CA PRO A 45 -15.15 -18.73 -12.15
C PRO A 45 -14.25 -18.42 -13.33
N GLU A 46 -14.36 -19.20 -14.41
CA GLU A 46 -13.45 -19.13 -15.55
C GLU A 46 -13.33 -17.73 -16.16
N THR A 47 -14.45 -17.01 -16.21
CA THR A 47 -14.56 -15.65 -16.77
C THR A 47 -13.81 -14.59 -15.96
N GLU A 48 -13.56 -14.81 -14.67
CA GLU A 48 -12.91 -13.86 -13.77
C GLU A 48 -11.58 -14.37 -13.22
N ARG A 49 -11.30 -15.66 -13.38
CA ARG A 49 -10.19 -16.39 -12.76
C ARG A 49 -8.86 -15.66 -12.90
N GLU A 50 -8.47 -15.38 -14.14
CA GLU A 50 -7.16 -14.80 -14.42
C GLU A 50 -7.05 -13.37 -13.88
N ASN A 51 -8.12 -12.60 -14.02
CA ASN A 51 -8.19 -11.23 -13.56
C ASN A 51 -8.09 -11.12 -12.03
N THR A 52 -8.91 -11.90 -11.32
CA THR A 52 -8.95 -11.96 -9.85
C THR A 52 -7.64 -12.51 -9.29
N TYR A 53 -7.08 -13.54 -9.92
CA TYR A 53 -5.76 -14.07 -9.54
C TYR A 53 -4.65 -13.02 -9.68
N ARG A 54 -4.58 -12.31 -10.82
CA ARG A 54 -3.58 -11.24 -11.04
C ARG A 54 -3.71 -10.12 -10.02
N PHE A 55 -4.93 -9.65 -9.76
CA PHE A 55 -5.18 -8.60 -8.78
C PHE A 55 -4.74 -9.00 -7.36
N ASN A 56 -5.04 -10.23 -6.95
CA ASN A 56 -4.64 -10.73 -5.64
C ASN A 56 -3.12 -10.95 -5.54
N LEU A 57 -2.50 -11.42 -6.63
CA LEU A 57 -1.04 -11.57 -6.69
C LEU A 57 -0.33 -10.22 -6.67
N ALA A 58 -0.88 -9.19 -7.33
CA ALA A 58 -0.39 -7.82 -7.24
C ALA A 58 -0.47 -7.29 -5.80
N ASN A 59 -1.57 -7.57 -5.09
CA ASN A 59 -1.73 -7.24 -3.68
C ASN A 59 -0.67 -7.92 -2.80
N LEU A 60 -0.37 -9.19 -3.06
CA LEU A 60 0.70 -9.92 -2.37
C LEU A 60 2.06 -9.23 -2.57
N TYR A 61 2.44 -8.93 -3.82
CA TYR A 61 3.71 -8.28 -4.12
C TYR A 61 3.79 -6.85 -3.57
N PHE A 62 2.70 -6.09 -3.64
CA PHE A 62 2.60 -4.77 -3.03
C PHE A 62 2.90 -4.80 -1.53
N ARG A 63 2.32 -5.76 -0.79
CA ARG A 63 2.59 -5.92 0.65
C ARG A 63 4.02 -6.39 0.95
N LYS A 64 4.62 -7.17 0.04
CA LYS A 64 6.04 -7.55 0.10
C LYS A 64 6.99 -6.41 -0.31
N LYS A 65 6.47 -5.24 -0.67
CA LYS A 65 7.20 -4.09 -1.24
C LYS A 65 7.93 -4.42 -2.56
N ASP A 66 7.49 -5.46 -3.26
CA ASP A 66 7.95 -5.77 -4.61
C ASP A 66 7.10 -5.00 -5.63
N TYR A 67 7.37 -3.71 -5.72
CA TYR A 67 6.55 -2.79 -6.48
C TYR A 67 6.64 -3.04 -7.99
N ALA A 68 7.80 -3.48 -8.49
CA ALA A 68 7.96 -3.79 -9.90
C ALA A 68 7.01 -4.89 -10.36
N ARG A 69 6.96 -6.03 -9.65
CA ARG A 69 6.04 -7.13 -9.99
C ARG A 69 4.57 -6.75 -9.75
N ALA A 70 4.29 -6.01 -8.68
CA ALA A 70 2.93 -5.55 -8.40
C ALA A 70 2.39 -4.65 -9.51
N MET A 71 3.16 -3.64 -9.95
CA MET A 71 2.79 -2.76 -11.05
C MET A 71 2.62 -3.52 -12.37
N ASP A 72 3.54 -4.44 -12.70
CA ASP A 72 3.45 -5.25 -13.92
C ASP A 72 2.12 -6.02 -13.99
N LEU A 73 1.73 -6.66 -12.90
CA LEU A 73 0.46 -7.37 -12.82
C LEU A 73 -0.74 -6.44 -12.98
N LEU A 74 -0.74 -5.28 -12.31
CA LEU A 74 -1.85 -4.32 -12.37
C LEU A 74 -2.09 -3.77 -13.79
N ARG A 75 -1.06 -3.70 -14.64
CA ARG A 75 -1.22 -3.32 -16.07
C ARG A 75 -2.13 -4.27 -16.84
N HIS A 76 -2.27 -5.51 -16.37
CA HIS A 76 -3.00 -6.59 -17.04
C HIS A 76 -4.31 -6.97 -16.32
N VAL A 77 -4.76 -6.15 -15.36
CA VAL A 77 -6.02 -6.34 -14.64
C VAL A 77 -7.13 -5.48 -15.28
N GLU A 78 -8.24 -6.12 -15.63
CA GLU A 78 -9.49 -5.49 -16.01
C GLU A 78 -10.31 -5.11 -14.77
N PHE A 79 -10.43 -3.82 -14.50
CA PHE A 79 -11.19 -3.33 -13.35
C PHE A 79 -12.68 -3.16 -13.67
N ARG A 80 -13.42 -4.28 -13.70
CA ARG A 80 -14.89 -4.28 -13.87
C ARG A 80 -15.62 -3.80 -12.62
N ASP A 81 -15.09 -4.15 -11.46
CA ASP A 81 -15.59 -3.68 -10.16
C ASP A 81 -14.97 -2.33 -9.79
N LYS A 82 -15.82 -1.40 -9.32
CA LYS A 82 -15.41 -0.04 -8.98
C LYS A 82 -14.46 -0.01 -7.80
N LEU A 83 -14.67 -0.86 -6.79
CA LEU A 83 -13.85 -0.91 -5.57
C LEU A 83 -12.47 -1.49 -5.88
N HIS A 84 -12.37 -2.53 -6.72
CA HIS A 84 -11.08 -3.02 -7.20
C HIS A 84 -10.31 -1.96 -7.99
N ASN A 85 -10.98 -1.14 -8.80
CA ASN A 85 -10.35 -0.01 -9.48
C ASN A 85 -9.77 1.02 -8.49
N LEU A 86 -10.56 1.40 -7.49
CA LEU A 86 -10.12 2.32 -6.44
C LEU A 86 -8.91 1.78 -5.67
N ASP A 87 -8.95 0.50 -5.30
CA ASP A 87 -7.90 -0.17 -4.54
C ASP A 87 -6.58 -0.26 -5.34
N ALA A 88 -6.66 -0.62 -6.63
CA ALA A 88 -5.51 -0.65 -7.52
C ALA A 88 -4.88 0.73 -7.72
N ARG A 89 -5.69 1.78 -7.90
CA ARG A 89 -5.19 3.15 -8.03
C ARG A 89 -4.55 3.64 -6.73
N ARG A 90 -5.09 3.26 -5.58
CA ARG A 90 -4.46 3.51 -4.28
C ARG A 90 -3.11 2.80 -4.15
N MET A 91 -3.01 1.53 -4.59
CA MET A 91 -1.74 0.81 -4.61
C MET A 91 -0.73 1.53 -5.51
N LEU A 92 -1.11 1.86 -6.75
CA LEU A 92 -0.24 2.59 -7.68
C LEU A 92 0.23 3.93 -7.11
N LEU A 93 -0.65 4.69 -6.43
CA LEU A 93 -0.30 5.93 -5.76
C LEU A 93 0.84 5.72 -4.77
N ARG A 94 0.69 4.73 -3.89
CA ARG A 94 1.73 4.41 -2.90
C ARG A 94 3.00 3.94 -3.58
N MET A 95 2.89 3.04 -4.56
CA MET A 95 4.07 2.49 -5.21
C MET A 95 4.86 3.56 -5.99
N TYR A 96 4.19 4.46 -6.73
CA TYR A 96 4.87 5.57 -7.40
C TYR A 96 5.49 6.55 -6.40
N PHE A 97 4.82 6.82 -5.29
CA PHE A 97 5.40 7.65 -4.22
C PHE A 97 6.68 7.01 -3.65
N GLU A 98 6.63 5.73 -3.28
CA GLU A 98 7.75 5.02 -2.63
C GLU A 98 8.93 4.78 -3.60
N THR A 99 8.67 4.77 -4.91
CA THR A 99 9.71 4.62 -5.95
C THR A 99 10.24 5.95 -6.48
N GLY A 100 9.66 7.08 -6.07
CA GLY A 100 10.07 8.41 -6.54
C GLY A 100 9.63 8.75 -7.96
N GLU A 101 8.67 8.00 -8.52
CA GLU A 101 8.14 8.19 -9.88
C GLU A 101 7.12 9.34 -9.91
N THR A 102 7.60 10.57 -9.73
CA THR A 102 6.76 11.77 -9.51
C THR A 102 5.83 12.05 -10.69
N ASP A 103 6.31 12.02 -11.93
CA ASP A 103 5.49 12.31 -13.11
C ASP A 103 4.33 11.31 -13.28
N ALA A 104 4.61 10.02 -13.02
CA ALA A 104 3.61 8.96 -13.04
C ALA A 104 2.60 9.12 -11.90
N LEU A 105 3.05 9.52 -10.72
CA LEU A 105 2.20 9.80 -9.57
C LEU A 105 1.26 10.98 -9.86
N GLU A 106 1.75 12.11 -10.37
CA GLU A 106 0.90 13.27 -10.68
C GLU A 106 -0.16 12.92 -11.73
N SER A 107 0.26 12.25 -12.81
CA SER A 107 -0.65 11.75 -13.85
C SER A 107 -1.71 10.80 -13.29
N LEU A 108 -1.32 9.93 -12.35
CA LEU A 108 -2.24 9.05 -11.66
C LEU A 108 -3.23 9.83 -10.79
N LEU A 109 -2.78 10.80 -10.00
CA LEU A 109 -3.64 11.59 -9.11
C LEU A 109 -4.74 12.31 -9.90
N ASP A 110 -4.41 12.88 -11.06
CA ASP A 110 -5.36 13.57 -11.94
C ASP A 110 -6.39 12.61 -12.55
N SER A 111 -5.92 11.49 -13.10
CA SER A 111 -6.81 10.47 -13.66
C SER A 111 -7.67 9.79 -12.60
N PHE A 112 -7.15 9.61 -11.39
CA PHE A 112 -7.85 9.01 -10.26
C PHE A 112 -8.96 9.92 -9.75
N GLU A 113 -8.68 11.21 -9.58
CA GLU A 113 -9.69 12.20 -9.22
C GLU A 113 -10.80 12.26 -10.27
N THR A 114 -10.43 12.32 -11.56
CA THR A 114 -11.38 12.32 -12.67
C THR A 114 -12.27 11.08 -12.67
N TYR A 115 -11.68 9.91 -12.42
CA TYR A 115 -12.42 8.66 -12.30
C TYR A 115 -13.43 8.72 -11.15
N ILE A 116 -13.01 9.10 -9.94
CA ILE A 116 -13.88 9.18 -8.76
C ILE A 116 -15.06 10.12 -9.01
N ARG A 117 -14.81 11.31 -9.56
CA ARG A 117 -15.84 12.33 -9.84
C ARG A 117 -16.88 11.87 -10.87
N ARG A 118 -16.55 10.91 -11.75
CA ARG A 118 -17.48 10.36 -12.75
C ARG A 118 -18.38 9.26 -12.18
N GLN A 119 -18.03 8.66 -11.04
CA GLN A 119 -18.83 7.60 -10.45
C GLN A 119 -19.95 8.18 -9.59
N LYS A 120 -21.20 7.89 -9.95
CA LYS A 120 -22.39 8.43 -9.26
C LYS A 120 -22.63 7.80 -7.87
N ASP A 121 -22.10 6.60 -7.62
CA ASP A 121 -22.43 5.77 -6.45
C ASP A 121 -21.19 5.17 -5.76
N LEU A 122 -20.28 6.01 -5.26
CA LEU A 122 -19.14 5.54 -4.46
C LEU A 122 -19.37 5.62 -2.94
N GLY A 123 -20.50 6.21 -2.51
CA GLY A 123 -20.78 6.44 -1.09
C GLY A 123 -19.61 7.17 -0.40
N TYR A 124 -19.26 6.72 0.80
CA TYR A 124 -18.16 7.31 1.59
C TYR A 124 -16.76 7.03 1.00
N HIS A 125 -16.62 6.06 0.09
CA HIS A 125 -15.33 5.75 -0.54
C HIS A 125 -14.84 6.90 -1.42
N GLY A 126 -15.75 7.60 -2.12
CA GLY A 126 -15.38 8.71 -2.99
C GLY A 126 -14.68 9.83 -2.21
N GLU A 127 -15.27 10.24 -1.09
CA GLU A 127 -14.69 11.26 -0.21
C GLU A 127 -13.33 10.82 0.37
N ASN A 128 -13.24 9.57 0.84
CA ASN A 128 -11.98 9.00 1.37
C ASN A 128 -10.81 9.14 0.39
N TYR A 129 -11.04 8.78 -0.88
CA TYR A 129 -9.98 8.80 -1.90
C TYR A 129 -9.71 10.21 -2.45
N LEU A 130 -10.72 11.09 -2.55
CA LEU A 130 -10.48 12.48 -2.90
C LEU A 130 -9.63 13.19 -1.84
N ASN A 131 -9.86 12.90 -0.57
CA ASN A 131 -9.03 13.41 0.52
C ASN A 131 -7.60 12.86 0.47
N LEU A 132 -7.42 11.56 0.17
CA LEU A 132 -6.10 10.98 -0.07
C LEU A 132 -5.37 11.70 -1.21
N ILE A 133 -6.01 11.90 -2.36
CA ILE A 133 -5.43 12.58 -3.51
C ILE A 133 -5.00 14.00 -3.15
N ARG A 134 -5.91 14.77 -2.54
CA ARG A 134 -5.67 16.16 -2.12
C ARG A 134 -4.48 16.29 -1.16
N LEU A 135 -4.43 15.43 -0.14
CA LEU A 135 -3.36 15.46 0.85
C LEU A 135 -2.03 14.93 0.29
N THR A 136 -2.06 13.98 -0.64
CA THR A 136 -0.86 13.53 -1.36
C THR A 136 -0.27 14.65 -2.21
N ARG A 137 -1.09 15.43 -2.94
CA ARG A 137 -0.59 16.61 -3.68
C ARG A 137 0.07 17.63 -2.76
N LYS A 138 -0.54 17.93 -1.61
CA LYS A 138 0.06 18.84 -0.61
C LYS A 138 1.38 18.31 -0.08
N LEU A 139 1.47 17.00 0.16
CA LEU A 139 2.71 16.36 0.61
C LEU A 139 3.83 16.50 -0.43
N LEU A 140 3.54 16.27 -1.72
CA LEU A 140 4.51 16.46 -2.81
C LEU A 140 5.00 17.91 -2.92
N GLN A 141 4.11 18.87 -2.69
CA GLN A 141 4.43 20.30 -2.74
C GLN A 141 5.13 20.82 -1.47
N THR A 142 5.22 20.02 -0.40
CA THR A 142 5.81 20.44 0.86
C THR A 142 7.32 20.21 0.83
N PRO A 143 8.15 21.28 0.84
CA PRO A 143 9.60 21.16 0.82
C PRO A 143 10.15 20.35 1.99
N VAL A 144 11.32 19.75 1.78
CA VAL A 144 12.09 19.10 2.85
C VAL A 144 12.53 20.17 3.86
N GLY A 145 12.36 19.91 5.16
CA GLY A 145 12.80 20.81 6.22
C GLY A 145 11.85 21.96 6.59
N GLU A 146 10.74 22.15 5.87
CA GLU A 146 9.75 23.19 6.21
C GLU A 146 8.82 22.77 7.36
N LYS A 147 9.36 22.77 8.58
CA LYS A 147 8.72 22.25 9.80
C LYS A 147 7.30 22.80 10.06
N LEU A 148 7.07 24.09 9.80
CA LEU A 148 5.77 24.71 10.07
C LEU A 148 4.70 24.19 9.11
N THR A 149 5.00 24.12 7.82
CA THR A 149 4.07 23.62 6.79
C THR A 149 3.81 22.13 6.99
N ARG A 150 4.84 21.35 7.35
CA ARG A 150 4.69 19.94 7.74
C ARG A 150 3.77 19.77 8.94
N LYS A 151 3.99 20.54 10.02
CA LYS A 151 3.12 20.48 11.21
C LYS A 151 1.66 20.79 10.87
N LYS A 152 1.41 21.82 10.04
CA LYS A 152 0.06 22.14 9.55
C LYS A 152 -0.56 21.00 8.76
N LEU A 153 0.19 20.40 7.84
CA LEU A 153 -0.28 19.27 7.04
C LEU A 153 -0.53 18.03 7.90
N THR A 154 0.30 17.74 8.91
CA THR A 154 0.06 16.68 9.90
C THR A 154 -1.25 16.90 10.64
N THR A 155 -1.51 18.12 11.13
CA THR A 155 -2.78 18.45 11.80
C THR A 155 -3.97 18.27 10.85
N GLU A 156 -3.83 18.66 9.59
CA GLU A 156 -4.87 18.49 8.58
C GLU A 156 -5.16 17.00 8.29
N ILE A 157 -4.13 16.16 8.16
CA ILE A 157 -4.26 14.71 7.98
C ILE A 157 -5.02 14.08 9.15
N VAL A 158 -4.66 14.43 10.39
CA VAL A 158 -5.31 13.92 11.61
C VAL A 158 -6.78 14.35 11.69
N ALA A 159 -7.07 15.61 11.37
CA ALA A 159 -8.43 16.18 11.45
C ALA A 159 -9.37 15.69 10.32
N THR A 160 -8.82 15.15 9.23
CA THR A 160 -9.64 14.67 8.10
C THR A 160 -10.35 13.38 8.48
N LYS A 161 -11.67 13.44 8.66
CA LYS A 161 -12.51 12.32 9.10
C LYS A 161 -12.50 11.13 8.14
N ALA A 162 -12.81 11.39 6.86
CA ALA A 162 -12.87 10.40 5.79
C ALA A 162 -11.56 10.42 4.99
N LEU A 163 -10.58 9.58 5.36
CA LEU A 163 -9.27 9.55 4.73
C LEU A 163 -8.77 8.10 4.58
N ALA A 164 -8.59 7.68 3.33
CA ALA A 164 -7.85 6.45 3.03
C ALA A 164 -6.34 6.66 3.30
N GLU A 165 -5.66 5.60 3.76
CA GLU A 165 -4.20 5.60 3.96
C GLU A 165 -3.69 6.71 4.91
N ARG A 166 -4.46 7.04 5.96
CA ARG A 166 -4.07 8.08 6.94
C ARG A 166 -2.73 7.77 7.59
N GLU A 167 -2.56 6.54 8.07
CA GLU A 167 -1.36 6.09 8.76
C GLU A 167 -0.14 6.19 7.84
N TRP A 168 -0.32 5.82 6.56
CA TRP A 168 0.73 5.94 5.56
C TRP A 168 1.08 7.40 5.25
N LEU A 169 0.10 8.31 5.13
CA LEU A 169 0.39 9.74 4.96
C LEU A 169 1.14 10.34 6.17
N LEU A 170 0.78 9.90 7.39
CA LEU A 170 1.49 10.29 8.62
C LEU A 170 2.91 9.74 8.68
N GLU A 171 3.13 8.50 8.22
CA GLU A 171 4.47 7.94 8.05
C GLU A 171 5.28 8.78 7.05
N LYS A 172 4.74 9.02 5.85
CA LYS A 172 5.47 9.75 4.80
C LYS A 172 5.78 11.19 5.17
N ILE A 173 4.94 11.87 5.95
CA ILE A 173 5.26 13.24 6.38
C ILE A 173 6.35 13.28 7.45
N GLN A 174 6.43 12.24 8.30
CA GLN A 174 7.42 12.10 9.38
C GLN A 174 8.79 11.59 8.89
N ASP A 175 8.82 10.69 7.91
CA ASP A 175 10.07 10.16 7.32
C ASP A 175 11.00 11.30 6.83
N TYR A 176 10.40 12.41 6.41
CA TYR A 176 11.11 13.62 5.95
C TYR A 176 11.52 14.60 7.05
N ASP A 177 11.10 14.37 8.31
CA ASP A 177 11.59 15.09 9.50
C ASP A 177 12.77 14.37 10.17
N ALA A 178 13.03 13.10 9.81
CA ALA A 178 14.23 12.39 10.25
C ALA A 178 15.47 13.02 9.56
N PRO A 179 16.54 13.35 10.30
CA PRO A 179 17.80 13.73 9.66
C PRO A 179 18.19 12.62 8.69
N ILE A 180 18.48 12.99 7.44
CA ILE A 180 18.94 12.10 6.36
C ILE A 180 19.87 11.07 7.00
N ARG A 181 19.42 9.82 7.07
CA ARG A 181 20.29 8.72 7.52
C ARG A 181 21.30 8.48 6.41
N GLY A 182 22.45 9.13 6.54
CA GLY A 182 23.73 8.69 6.01
C GLY A 182 23.95 8.90 4.51
N LEU A 183 24.94 9.75 4.22
CA LEU A 183 26.02 9.41 3.30
C LEU A 183 26.59 8.02 3.58
#